data_AF-A0A9P3FCW6-F1
#
_entry.id   AF-A0A9P3FCW6-F1
#
_cell.length_a   1.000
_cell.length_b   1.000
_cell.length_c   1.000
_cell.angle_alpha   90.00
_cell.angle_beta   90.00
_cell.angle_gamma   90.00
#
_symmetry.space_group_name_H-M   'P 1'
#
loop_
_entity.id
_entity.type
_entity.pdbx_description
1 polymer ?
#
loop_
_entity_poly.entity_id
_entity_poly.type
_entity_poly.pdbx_seq_one_letter_code
_entity_poly.pdbx_strand_id
1 'polypeptide(L)'
;MSLVPARNGANAPPTRAANLIETKQFKTSTKGKVPTGYAEEIAISEQSFRSLHRDVEQQQAAGKKRKREGKGDSSKVYGAGSYKGPWAKYEERRIDSDSGEEIEVEVSGDESGEEEVVYEEDAIVPVPTKGSKAGTSYDEVGQDKETSTFEGSQQYDYQGRTYMHVPQDLDVDLIGDFENLNLKCYHPKKLVHTYKAHGKNAHEKALTSLKYFPNSGHLLLSAAADGKVRLWDAYHDRELLRSYNGHTKSVVDVDFTPDGTRFLSASYDRQMKVWDTETGQCISRFSTGSTPHVVRWQPEDPSGHEFLAGMHDNKIVQIDTRLPADGEKKNPVQEYDHHLGPVNTITFCDENRRFITTSDDKSLRAWEYNIPVPIKFIAEPYMFPMVKSASHPAKGAVLLQSSDNTIKVYNTGEKIRQNRKKDFRGHNNAGYAIDLAVSPDGGIVASGDSGGFVCFWDWKSCKMWHKIKASDAAVVSVAWHPRESSKVVTGDLNGMVKYWD
;
A
#
# COMPACT_ATOMS: atom_id res chain seq x y z
N MET A 1 9.20 -63.48 -16.33
CA MET A 1 9.30 -63.34 -17.79
C MET A 1 8.07 -62.60 -18.29
N SER A 2 8.19 -61.28 -18.47
CA SER A 2 7.24 -60.46 -19.25
C SER A 2 8.06 -59.85 -20.40
N LEU A 3 7.68 -60.21 -21.62
CA LEU A 3 8.36 -59.86 -22.86
C LEU A 3 8.15 -58.38 -23.17
N VAL A 4 9.23 -57.60 -23.19
CA VAL A 4 9.25 -56.27 -23.80
C VAL A 4 9.35 -56.47 -25.32
N PRO A 5 8.37 -56.01 -26.13
CA PRO A 5 8.44 -56.17 -27.58
C PRO A 5 9.57 -55.31 -28.17
N ALA A 6 10.43 -55.93 -28.97
CA ALA A 6 11.54 -55.27 -29.64
C ALA A 6 11.04 -54.19 -30.62
N ARG A 7 11.70 -53.03 -30.59
CA ARG A 7 11.37 -51.79 -31.33
C ARG A 7 11.55 -51.87 -32.86
N ASN A 8 11.74 -53.06 -33.42
CA ASN A 8 12.04 -53.28 -34.85
C ASN A 8 10.81 -53.28 -35.77
N GLY A 9 9.60 -53.06 -35.25
CA GLY A 9 8.36 -53.05 -36.04
C GLY A 9 7.85 -51.67 -36.49
N ALA A 10 8.49 -50.57 -36.09
CA ALA A 10 7.92 -49.22 -36.26
C ALA A 10 8.32 -48.50 -37.56
N ASN A 11 9.33 -48.99 -38.28
CA ASN A 11 9.82 -48.39 -39.53
C ASN A 11 9.68 -49.35 -40.70
N ALA A 12 8.45 -49.81 -40.99
CA ALA A 12 8.17 -50.52 -42.22
C ALA A 12 8.00 -49.49 -43.37
N PRO A 13 8.81 -49.54 -44.44
CA PRO A 13 8.58 -48.72 -45.62
C PRO A 13 7.24 -49.11 -46.27
N PRO A 14 6.45 -48.16 -46.79
CA PRO A 14 5.16 -48.48 -47.40
C PRO A 14 5.35 -49.39 -48.61
N THR A 15 4.71 -50.55 -48.60
CA THR A 15 4.72 -51.50 -49.73
C THR A 15 3.51 -51.27 -50.63
N ARG A 16 3.79 -51.06 -51.92
CA ARG A 16 2.93 -51.23 -53.12
C ARG A 16 2.45 -49.95 -53.85
N ALA A 17 2.83 -49.93 -55.13
CA ALA A 17 2.32 -49.25 -56.34
C ALA A 17 1.87 -47.78 -56.25
N ALA A 18 2.67 -46.89 -56.85
CA ALA A 18 2.27 -45.54 -57.19
C ALA A 18 1.16 -45.58 -58.26
N ASN A 19 -0.08 -45.37 -57.85
CA ASN A 19 -1.18 -45.13 -58.79
C ASN A 19 -1.06 -43.73 -59.37
N LEU A 20 -0.95 -43.68 -60.70
CA LEU A 20 -1.13 -42.48 -61.51
C LEU A 20 -2.60 -42.04 -61.46
N ILE A 21 -2.80 -40.75 -61.21
CA ILE A 21 -4.02 -39.97 -61.42
C ILE A 21 -5.21 -40.37 -60.52
N GLU A 22 -5.48 -39.58 -59.48
CA GLU A 22 -6.84 -39.07 -59.26
C GLU A 22 -6.92 -37.98 -58.18
N THR A 23 -7.73 -36.98 -58.51
CA THR A 23 -8.23 -35.91 -57.67
C THR A 23 -9.17 -36.44 -56.59
N LYS A 24 -8.84 -36.27 -55.31
CA LYS A 24 -9.72 -35.78 -54.21
C LYS A 24 -9.13 -36.15 -52.85
N GLN A 25 -9.05 -35.12 -52.00
CA GLN A 25 -8.99 -35.09 -50.53
C GLN A 25 -8.86 -36.45 -49.82
N PHE A 26 -7.65 -36.78 -49.37
CA PHE A 26 -7.43 -37.75 -48.31
C PHE A 26 -7.37 -37.05 -46.95
N LYS A 27 -8.32 -37.37 -46.07
CA LYS A 27 -8.25 -37.10 -44.63
C LYS A 27 -7.13 -37.95 -44.03
N THR A 28 -5.92 -37.40 -43.95
CA THR A 28 -4.83 -37.95 -43.14
C THR A 28 -4.78 -37.21 -41.80
N SER A 29 -4.55 -37.94 -40.71
CA SER A 29 -4.57 -37.47 -39.32
C SER A 29 -3.78 -36.17 -39.12
N THR A 30 -4.49 -35.05 -39.02
CA THR A 30 -3.95 -33.70 -38.78
C THR A 30 -3.68 -33.48 -37.29
N LYS A 31 -2.72 -34.19 -36.71
CA LYS A 31 -2.13 -33.77 -35.43
C LYS A 31 -0.80 -33.06 -35.71
N GLY A 32 -0.76 -31.75 -35.45
CA GLY A 32 0.45 -30.94 -35.45
C GLY A 32 0.79 -30.18 -36.73
N LYS A 33 0.06 -30.29 -37.85
CA LYS A 33 0.31 -29.44 -39.02
C LYS A 33 -0.40 -28.08 -38.90
N VAL A 34 0.37 -27.00 -38.93
CA VAL A 34 -0.08 -25.60 -39.04
C VAL A 34 0.27 -25.05 -40.44
N PRO A 35 -0.37 -23.98 -40.94
CA PRO A 35 -0.13 -23.46 -42.29
C PRO A 35 1.34 -23.13 -42.61
N THR A 36 2.15 -22.82 -41.59
CA THR A 36 3.57 -22.48 -41.69
C THR A 36 4.51 -23.67 -41.47
N GLY A 37 4.00 -24.86 -41.12
CA GLY A 37 4.84 -26.02 -40.83
C GLY A 37 4.24 -27.04 -39.86
N TYR A 38 5.09 -27.68 -39.07
CA TYR A 38 4.69 -28.65 -38.05
C TYR A 38 4.96 -28.07 -36.66
N ALA A 39 3.96 -28.12 -35.78
CA ALA A 39 4.02 -27.66 -34.40
C ALA A 39 3.66 -28.82 -33.47
N GLU A 40 4.53 -29.09 -32.50
CA GLU A 40 4.36 -30.11 -31.47
C GLU A 40 4.66 -29.49 -30.10
N GLU A 41 3.91 -29.91 -29.08
CA GLU A 41 4.11 -29.45 -27.70
C GLU A 41 5.29 -30.20 -27.08
N ILE A 42 6.34 -29.47 -26.71
CA ILE A 42 7.54 -30.04 -26.10
C ILE A 42 7.69 -29.49 -24.68
N ALA A 43 7.75 -30.37 -23.68
CA ALA A 43 7.99 -30.00 -22.30
C ALA A 43 9.50 -29.87 -22.04
N ILE A 44 10.01 -28.64 -22.05
CA ILE A 44 11.41 -28.30 -21.71
C ILE A 44 11.41 -27.33 -20.53
N SER A 45 12.38 -27.44 -19.63
CA SER A 45 12.53 -26.48 -18.51
C SER A 45 12.87 -25.07 -19.01
N GLU A 46 12.32 -24.05 -18.37
CA GLU A 46 12.52 -22.66 -18.79
C GLU A 46 14.00 -22.24 -18.82
N GLN A 47 14.81 -22.78 -17.90
CA GLN A 47 16.25 -22.52 -17.85
C GLN A 47 16.96 -23.08 -19.07
N SER A 48 16.63 -24.31 -19.48
CA SER A 48 17.20 -24.95 -20.68
C SER A 48 16.77 -24.26 -21.97
N PHE A 49 15.53 -23.77 -22.04
CA PHE A 49 15.05 -22.99 -23.18
C PHE A 49 15.83 -21.67 -23.32
N ARG A 50 16.02 -20.96 -22.20
CA ARG A 50 16.76 -19.69 -22.18
C ARG A 50 18.23 -19.85 -22.51
N SER A 51 18.87 -20.95 -22.09
CA SER A 51 20.29 -21.20 -22.44
C SER A 51 20.45 -21.47 -23.93
N LEU A 52 19.62 -22.35 -24.50
CA LEU A 52 19.66 -22.65 -25.94
C LEU A 52 19.35 -21.41 -26.79
N HIS A 53 18.41 -20.56 -26.34
CA HIS A 53 18.11 -19.31 -27.03
C HIS A 53 19.31 -18.35 -27.05
N ARG A 54 20.02 -18.21 -25.92
CA ARG A 54 21.24 -17.39 -25.83
C ARG A 54 22.35 -17.92 -26.73
N ASP A 55 22.50 -19.24 -26.82
CA ASP A 55 23.53 -19.86 -27.67
C ASP A 55 23.26 -19.57 -29.16
N VAL A 56 21.99 -19.63 -29.57
CA VAL A 56 21.57 -19.26 -30.95
C VAL A 56 21.79 -17.78 -31.22
N GLU A 57 21.44 -16.90 -30.28
CA GLU A 57 21.70 -15.46 -30.41
C GLU A 57 23.21 -15.16 -30.49
N GLN A 58 24.05 -15.86 -29.73
CA GLN A 58 25.50 -15.70 -29.80
C GLN A 58 26.07 -16.16 -31.15
N GLN A 59 25.55 -17.26 -31.70
CA GLN A 59 25.95 -17.74 -33.02
C GLN A 59 25.54 -16.75 -34.13
N GLN A 60 24.37 -16.11 -34.02
CA GLN A 60 23.94 -15.07 -34.96
C GLN A 60 24.73 -13.75 -34.79
N ALA A 61 25.06 -13.38 -33.54
CA ALA A 61 25.80 -12.16 -33.22
C ALA A 61 27.31 -12.24 -33.52
N ALA A 62 27.84 -13.44 -33.83
CA ALA A 62 29.23 -13.62 -34.25
C ALA A 62 29.52 -13.02 -35.65
N GLY A 63 28.50 -12.59 -36.40
CA GLY A 63 28.64 -11.84 -37.63
C GLY A 63 29.02 -10.36 -37.39
N LYS A 64 30.30 -10.02 -37.65
CA LYS A 64 30.88 -8.65 -37.75
C LYS A 64 30.44 -7.66 -36.66
N LYS A 65 31.17 -7.66 -35.53
CA LYS A 65 31.03 -6.66 -34.45
C LYS A 65 31.18 -5.23 -35.00
N ARG A 66 30.14 -4.40 -34.82
CA ARG A 66 30.14 -2.97 -35.17
C ARG A 66 31.21 -2.23 -34.36
N LYS A 67 31.98 -1.35 -35.01
CA LYS A 67 32.91 -0.45 -34.31
C LYS A 67 32.12 0.53 -33.44
N ARG A 68 32.54 0.67 -32.20
CA ARG A 68 31.97 1.57 -31.20
C ARG A 68 32.87 2.78 -31.06
N GLU A 69 32.30 3.95 -30.90
CA GLU A 69 33.05 5.14 -30.56
C GLU A 69 33.83 4.97 -29.25
N GLY A 70 34.98 5.64 -29.14
CA GLY A 70 35.78 5.67 -27.92
C GLY A 70 35.01 6.24 -26.73
N LYS A 71 35.30 5.74 -25.52
CA LYS A 71 34.55 6.05 -24.29
C LYS A 71 34.63 7.53 -23.84
N GLY A 72 35.54 8.31 -24.44
CA GLY A 72 35.83 9.71 -24.10
C GLY A 72 36.54 9.84 -22.76
N ASP A 73 36.98 11.05 -22.43
CA ASP A 73 37.69 11.35 -21.18
C ASP A 73 36.77 12.04 -20.16
N SER A 74 36.76 11.54 -18.93
CA SER A 74 35.82 11.91 -17.86
C SER A 74 35.92 13.38 -17.40
N SER A 75 37.03 14.05 -17.73
CA SER A 75 37.29 15.45 -17.37
C SER A 75 36.65 16.46 -18.33
N LYS A 76 36.17 16.02 -19.50
CA LYS A 76 35.62 16.91 -20.54
C LYS A 76 34.10 16.74 -20.65
N VAL A 77 33.36 17.78 -20.23
CA VAL A 77 31.89 17.78 -20.21
C VAL A 77 31.29 18.13 -21.58
N TYR A 78 31.92 19.01 -22.36
CA TYR A 78 31.43 19.45 -23.68
C TYR A 78 32.54 19.49 -24.73
N GLY A 79 32.19 19.24 -26.00
CA GLY A 79 33.11 19.28 -27.14
C GLY A 79 33.66 17.92 -27.59
N ALA A 80 34.59 17.95 -28.55
CA ALA A 80 35.23 16.76 -29.12
C ALA A 80 36.05 16.02 -28.04
N GLY A 81 35.76 14.73 -27.83
CA GLY A 81 36.38 13.90 -26.79
C GLY A 81 35.67 13.92 -25.42
N SER A 82 34.46 14.50 -25.33
CA SER A 82 33.61 14.46 -24.14
C SER A 82 33.28 13.03 -23.71
N TYR A 83 33.14 12.82 -22.41
CA TYR A 83 32.85 11.50 -21.85
C TYR A 83 31.47 10.98 -22.27
N LYS A 84 31.45 9.91 -23.06
CA LYS A 84 30.21 9.26 -23.49
C LYS A 84 29.92 7.98 -22.69
N GLY A 85 30.94 7.38 -22.06
CA GLY A 85 30.75 6.25 -21.15
C GLY A 85 30.03 5.05 -21.79
N PRO A 86 29.15 4.34 -21.05
CA PRO A 86 28.32 3.25 -21.57
C PRO A 86 27.32 3.67 -22.66
N TRP A 87 27.15 4.98 -22.93
CA TRP A 87 26.26 5.52 -23.95
C TRP A 87 26.97 5.89 -25.26
N ALA A 88 28.27 5.60 -25.41
CA ALA A 88 28.98 5.78 -26.67
C ALA A 88 28.29 4.99 -27.80
N LYS A 89 27.89 5.70 -28.85
CA LYS A 89 27.12 5.16 -29.97
C LYS A 89 27.96 4.19 -30.80
N TYR A 90 27.28 3.27 -31.46
CA TYR A 90 27.87 2.41 -32.48
C TYR A 90 27.69 3.09 -33.83
N GLU A 91 28.73 3.05 -34.68
CA GLU A 91 28.60 3.59 -36.03
C GLU A 91 27.45 2.86 -36.76
N GLU A 92 26.50 3.65 -37.28
CA GLU A 92 25.44 3.18 -38.16
C GLU A 92 25.96 3.19 -39.60
N ARG A 93 25.96 2.02 -40.24
CA ARG A 93 26.04 1.99 -41.70
C ARG A 93 24.70 2.45 -42.25
N ARG A 94 24.70 3.51 -43.05
CA ARG A 94 23.64 3.73 -44.03
C ARG A 94 23.70 2.58 -45.03
N ILE A 95 22.58 1.90 -45.20
CA ILE A 95 22.40 0.84 -46.18
C ILE A 95 21.83 1.53 -47.40
N ASP A 96 22.68 1.86 -48.37
CA ASP A 96 22.22 2.25 -49.70
C ASP A 96 22.00 0.99 -50.53
N SER A 97 20.87 0.98 -51.25
CA SER A 97 20.37 -0.14 -52.03
C SER A 97 21.02 -0.22 -53.41
N ASP A 98 21.42 -1.44 -53.73
CA ASP A 98 21.46 -2.08 -55.05
C ASP A 98 22.79 -2.12 -55.83
N SER A 99 23.07 -3.35 -56.28
CA SER A 99 23.98 -3.81 -57.33
C SER A 99 25.45 -3.34 -57.37
N GLY A 100 26.36 -4.29 -57.10
CA GLY A 100 27.46 -4.60 -58.02
C GLY A 100 28.76 -3.77 -57.89
N GLU A 101 29.83 -4.50 -57.61
CA GLU A 101 31.26 -4.15 -57.80
C GLU A 101 31.98 -3.40 -56.67
N GLU A 102 33.01 -4.08 -56.18
CA GLU A 102 34.04 -3.60 -55.28
C GLU A 102 34.94 -2.61 -56.01
N ILE A 103 35.16 -1.42 -55.45
CA ILE A 103 36.35 -0.62 -55.76
C ILE A 103 36.88 -0.03 -54.46
N GLU A 104 38.05 -0.53 -54.03
CA GLU A 104 38.92 0.12 -53.07
C GLU A 104 39.51 1.39 -53.71
N VAL A 105 39.37 2.54 -53.04
CA VAL A 105 40.18 3.72 -53.36
C VAL A 105 40.70 4.31 -52.04
N GLU A 106 41.96 3.99 -51.74
CA GLU A 106 42.80 4.81 -50.89
C GLU A 106 43.24 6.03 -51.69
N VAL A 107 42.97 7.25 -51.20
CA VAL A 107 43.80 8.42 -51.53
C VAL A 107 44.04 9.22 -50.26
N SER A 108 45.31 9.28 -49.92
CA SER A 108 45.94 10.19 -48.97
C SER A 108 46.39 11.45 -49.71
N GLY A 109 46.52 12.57 -49.00
CA GLY A 109 47.31 13.71 -49.47
C GLY A 109 46.57 15.04 -49.45
N ASP A 110 47.10 15.94 -48.62
CA ASP A 110 46.84 17.37 -48.50
C ASP A 110 46.73 18.11 -49.84
N GLU A 111 45.86 19.13 -49.91
CA GLU A 111 46.20 20.42 -50.55
C GLU A 111 45.17 21.50 -50.24
N SER A 112 45.69 22.66 -49.85
CA SER A 112 45.03 23.92 -49.56
C SER A 112 44.49 24.61 -50.83
N GLY A 113 43.27 25.13 -50.76
CA GLY A 113 42.71 26.09 -51.73
C GLY A 113 41.66 26.97 -51.06
N GLU A 114 41.98 28.26 -50.92
CA GLU A 114 41.09 29.31 -50.42
C GLU A 114 40.02 29.63 -51.48
N GLU A 115 38.74 29.58 -51.11
CA GLU A 115 37.69 30.37 -51.77
C GLU A 115 36.75 30.94 -50.70
N GLU A 116 36.83 32.26 -50.53
CA GLU A 116 35.87 33.08 -49.80
C GLU A 116 34.48 32.98 -50.46
N VAL A 117 33.47 32.56 -49.69
CA VAL A 117 32.09 32.88 -50.02
C VAL A 117 31.44 33.53 -48.79
N VAL A 118 31.29 34.84 -48.90
CA VAL A 118 30.56 35.72 -48.00
C VAL A 118 29.07 35.36 -48.03
N TYR A 119 28.48 35.11 -46.85
CA TYR A 119 27.03 35.18 -46.67
C TYR A 119 26.72 36.07 -45.47
N GLU A 120 25.78 36.99 -45.72
CA GLU A 120 25.36 38.11 -44.89
C GLU A 120 24.73 37.67 -43.56
N GLU A 121 24.92 38.53 -42.55
CA GLU A 121 24.41 38.39 -41.18
C GLU A 121 22.90 38.59 -41.13
N ASP A 122 22.15 37.52 -40.82
CA ASP A 122 20.77 37.64 -40.31
C ASP A 122 20.73 37.35 -38.81
N ALA A 123 20.16 38.31 -38.09
CA ALA A 123 20.17 38.44 -36.63
C ALA A 123 19.59 37.23 -35.87
N ILE A 124 20.36 36.72 -34.91
CA ILE A 124 19.92 35.69 -33.96
C ILE A 124 19.08 36.36 -32.87
N VAL A 125 17.78 36.07 -32.87
CA VAL A 125 16.87 36.33 -31.72
C VAL A 125 17.39 35.53 -30.52
N PRO A 126 17.57 36.13 -29.32
CA PRO A 126 18.01 35.38 -28.16
C PRO A 126 16.92 34.39 -27.72
N VAL A 127 17.21 33.10 -27.87
CA VAL A 127 16.39 32.00 -27.34
C VAL A 127 16.39 32.11 -25.81
N PRO A 128 15.22 32.04 -25.13
CA PRO A 128 15.15 32.13 -23.68
C PRO A 128 15.97 31.00 -23.05
N THR A 129 16.81 31.35 -22.07
CA THR A 129 17.66 30.43 -21.32
C THR A 129 16.83 29.28 -20.78
N LYS A 130 17.00 28.09 -21.36
CA LYS A 130 16.43 26.86 -20.82
C LYS A 130 17.02 26.65 -19.43
N GLY A 131 16.14 26.64 -18.43
CA GLY A 131 16.46 26.29 -17.06
C GLY A 131 17.27 24.99 -17.03
N SER A 132 18.32 24.99 -16.22
CA SER A 132 19.12 23.82 -15.91
C SER A 132 18.17 22.69 -15.50
N LYS A 133 18.00 21.70 -16.38
CA LYS A 133 17.44 20.42 -15.99
C LYS A 133 18.49 19.78 -15.09
N ALA A 134 18.35 20.04 -13.79
CA ALA A 134 18.99 19.24 -12.77
C ALA A 134 18.69 17.78 -13.10
N GLY A 135 19.75 17.00 -13.26
CA GLY A 135 19.62 15.56 -13.34
C GLY A 135 18.93 15.08 -12.07
N THR A 136 18.18 13.98 -12.19
CA THR A 136 17.68 13.23 -11.04
C THR A 136 18.87 12.65 -10.27
N SER A 137 19.56 13.50 -9.51
CA SER A 137 20.13 13.08 -8.24
C SER A 137 18.95 12.65 -7.39
N TYR A 138 19.07 11.52 -6.70
CA TYR A 138 18.31 11.35 -5.49
C TYR A 138 18.76 12.50 -4.60
N ASP A 139 17.97 13.57 -4.57
CA ASP A 139 18.15 14.62 -3.60
C ASP A 139 18.20 13.89 -2.26
N GLU A 140 19.35 14.02 -1.59
CA GLU A 140 19.47 13.79 -0.16
C GLU A 140 18.19 14.35 0.44
N VAL A 141 17.42 13.47 1.13
CA VAL A 141 16.11 13.78 1.69
C VAL A 141 16.19 15.16 2.29
N GLY A 142 15.69 16.13 1.52
CA GLY A 142 15.65 17.50 1.95
C GLY A 142 14.95 17.48 3.28
N GLN A 143 15.55 18.13 4.26
CA GLN A 143 14.87 18.58 5.47
C GLN A 143 13.77 19.60 5.10
N ASP A 144 12.90 19.25 4.16
CA ASP A 144 11.75 20.01 3.73
C ASP A 144 10.71 19.87 4.83
N LYS A 145 10.87 20.79 5.79
CA LYS A 145 9.98 21.21 6.88
C LYS A 145 8.67 20.43 6.94
N GLU A 146 8.65 19.45 7.83
CA GLU A 146 7.39 19.02 8.43
C GLU A 146 6.70 20.23 9.03
N THR A 147 5.54 20.55 8.49
CA THR A 147 4.78 21.72 8.89
C THR A 147 3.42 21.26 9.37
N SER A 148 3.00 21.82 10.48
CA SER A 148 1.59 21.79 10.83
C SER A 148 1.03 23.20 10.62
N THR A 149 -0.12 23.26 9.96
CA THR A 149 -0.90 24.49 9.82
C THR A 149 -2.09 24.38 10.77
N PHE A 150 -2.17 25.31 11.72
CA PHE A 150 -3.38 25.49 12.50
C PHE A 150 -4.38 26.25 11.63
N GLU A 151 -5.55 25.66 11.43
CA GLU A 151 -6.60 26.16 10.53
C GLU A 151 -7.91 26.44 11.27
N GLY A 152 -7.96 26.14 12.57
CA GLY A 152 -9.09 26.44 13.44
C GLY A 152 -9.21 27.92 13.77
N SER A 153 -10.37 28.27 14.29
CA SER A 153 -10.72 29.65 14.67
C SER A 153 -9.84 30.18 15.80
N GLN A 154 -9.59 29.37 16.84
CA GLN A 154 -8.78 29.73 18.00
C GLN A 154 -7.97 28.53 18.49
N GLN A 155 -6.67 28.74 18.70
CA GLN A 155 -5.77 27.69 19.22
C GLN A 155 -5.92 27.49 20.73
N TYR A 156 -6.27 28.57 21.44
CA TYR A 156 -6.43 28.59 22.87
C TYR A 156 -7.79 29.19 23.23
N ASP A 157 -8.47 28.55 24.17
CA ASP A 157 -9.70 29.07 24.75
C ASP A 157 -9.41 30.27 25.67
N TYR A 158 -10.47 30.92 26.15
CA TYR A 158 -10.38 32.03 27.12
C TYR A 158 -9.61 31.71 28.41
N GLN A 159 -9.47 30.42 28.75
CA GLN A 159 -8.68 29.95 29.91
C GLN A 159 -7.24 29.56 29.55
N GLY A 160 -6.80 29.77 28.31
CA GLY A 160 -5.48 29.34 27.83
C GLY A 160 -5.35 27.83 27.63
N ARG A 161 -6.47 27.10 27.62
CA ARG A 161 -6.51 25.65 27.34
C ARG A 161 -6.51 25.43 25.83
N THR A 162 -5.85 24.37 25.37
CA THR A 162 -5.87 23.97 23.96
C THR A 162 -7.13 23.16 23.66
N TYR A 163 -7.41 22.96 22.37
CA TYR A 163 -8.50 22.10 21.88
C TYR A 163 -8.40 20.61 22.31
N MET A 164 -7.33 20.20 23.00
CA MET A 164 -7.21 18.87 23.64
C MET A 164 -8.04 18.75 24.92
N HIS A 165 -8.36 19.88 25.55
CA HIS A 165 -9.14 19.86 26.76
C HIS A 165 -10.55 19.37 26.43
N VAL A 166 -10.97 18.30 27.09
CA VAL A 166 -12.29 17.70 26.88
C VAL A 166 -13.37 18.75 27.18
N PRO A 167 -14.24 19.07 26.20
CA PRO A 167 -15.31 20.04 26.42
C PRO A 167 -16.26 19.55 27.51
N GLN A 168 -16.61 20.44 28.45
CA GLN A 168 -17.53 20.19 29.57
C GLN A 168 -18.85 20.97 29.42
N ASP A 169 -18.96 21.74 28.34
CA ASP A 169 -20.13 22.53 27.95
C ASP A 169 -21.20 21.68 27.24
N LEU A 170 -20.84 20.46 26.84
CA LEU A 170 -21.73 19.51 26.19
C LEU A 170 -22.70 18.89 27.20
N ASP A 171 -23.93 18.64 26.73
CA ASP A 171 -24.97 17.92 27.50
C ASP A 171 -24.63 16.43 27.76
N VAL A 172 -23.42 15.98 27.38
CA VAL A 172 -22.94 14.60 27.50
C VAL A 172 -21.60 14.58 28.24
N ASP A 173 -21.50 13.73 29.26
CA ASP A 173 -20.28 13.55 30.03
C ASP A 173 -19.20 12.79 29.23
N LEU A 174 -18.28 13.55 28.65
CA LEU A 174 -17.13 13.02 27.92
C LEU A 174 -15.97 12.56 28.82
N ILE A 175 -16.12 12.68 30.15
CA ILE A 175 -15.12 12.30 31.17
C ILE A 175 -15.73 11.22 32.09
N GLY A 176 -14.98 10.16 32.42
CA GLY A 176 -15.43 9.07 33.31
C GLY A 176 -15.04 7.65 32.86
N ASP A 177 -15.28 6.64 33.69
CA ASP A 177 -14.91 5.24 33.40
C ASP A 177 -15.84 4.60 32.36
N PHE A 178 -15.25 3.90 31.39
CA PHE A 178 -15.97 3.18 30.33
C PHE A 178 -16.97 2.14 30.85
N GLU A 179 -16.74 1.59 32.05
CA GLU A 179 -17.59 0.56 32.66
C GLU A 179 -18.91 1.08 33.21
N ASN A 180 -19.00 2.39 33.47
CA ASN A 180 -20.22 3.03 33.98
C ASN A 180 -21.18 3.51 32.88
N LEU A 181 -20.79 3.38 31.60
CA LEU A 181 -21.61 3.74 30.46
C LEU A 181 -22.65 2.63 30.19
N ASN A 182 -23.75 2.62 30.96
CA ASN A 182 -24.97 1.87 30.64
C ASN A 182 -25.72 2.47 29.42
N LEU A 183 -24.99 2.83 28.37
CA LEU A 183 -25.57 3.34 27.13
C LEU A 183 -26.05 2.17 26.28
N LYS A 184 -27.32 2.19 25.94
CA LYS A 184 -27.85 1.38 24.85
C LYS A 184 -27.54 2.09 23.54
N CYS A 185 -26.78 1.46 22.65
CA CYS A 185 -26.43 2.05 21.36
C CYS A 185 -27.56 1.89 20.34
N TYR A 186 -27.63 2.84 19.42
CA TYR A 186 -28.61 2.90 18.33
C TYR A 186 -27.87 3.09 17.01
N HIS A 187 -28.47 2.62 15.90
CA HIS A 187 -27.91 2.90 14.58
C HIS A 187 -28.33 4.31 14.15
N PRO A 188 -27.42 5.08 13.52
CA PRO A 188 -27.74 6.41 13.06
C PRO A 188 -28.75 6.39 11.92
N LYS A 189 -29.44 7.51 11.69
CA LYS A 189 -30.43 7.63 10.60
C LYS A 189 -30.21 8.85 9.72
N LYS A 190 -29.60 9.90 10.24
CA LYS A 190 -29.45 11.18 9.57
C LYS A 190 -27.98 11.52 9.40
N LEU A 191 -27.66 12.10 8.26
CA LEU A 191 -26.39 12.77 8.05
C LEU A 191 -26.48 14.13 8.73
N VAL A 192 -25.65 14.35 9.75
CA VAL A 192 -25.61 15.61 10.51
C VAL A 192 -24.61 16.56 9.86
N HIS A 193 -23.42 16.08 9.50
CA HIS A 193 -22.38 16.94 8.94
C HIS A 193 -21.51 16.22 7.89
N THR A 194 -20.98 17.00 6.94
CA THR A 194 -19.93 16.56 6.03
C THR A 194 -18.73 17.47 6.25
N TYR A 195 -17.65 16.91 6.78
CA TYR A 195 -16.43 17.66 7.04
C TYR A 195 -15.83 18.14 5.71
N LYS A 196 -15.51 19.42 5.68
CA LYS A 196 -14.96 20.09 4.50
C LYS A 196 -13.71 20.85 4.91
N ALA A 197 -12.62 20.65 4.19
CA ALA A 197 -11.42 21.46 4.33
C ALA A 197 -11.42 22.52 3.24
N HIS A 198 -11.25 23.80 3.60
CA HIS A 198 -11.12 24.91 2.62
C HIS A 198 -12.25 24.94 1.57
N GLY A 199 -13.49 24.64 1.98
CA GLY A 199 -14.67 24.61 1.10
C GLY A 199 -14.74 23.42 0.13
N LYS A 200 -13.75 22.52 0.15
CA LYS A 200 -13.72 21.26 -0.62
C LYS A 200 -13.95 20.06 0.30
N ASN A 201 -13.84 18.84 -0.23
CA ASN A 201 -13.89 17.61 0.56
C ASN A 201 -12.87 17.64 1.72
N ALA A 202 -13.08 16.80 2.74
CA ALA A 202 -12.17 16.68 3.88
C ALA A 202 -10.73 16.34 3.45
N HIS A 203 -10.54 15.63 2.33
CA HIS A 203 -9.26 15.38 1.66
C HIS A 203 -9.45 15.39 0.13
N GLU A 204 -8.37 15.53 -0.63
CA GLU A 204 -8.39 15.53 -2.11
C GLU A 204 -8.37 14.10 -2.67
N LYS A 205 -7.67 13.18 -2.01
CA LYS A 205 -7.67 11.73 -2.30
C LYS A 205 -8.39 10.91 -1.23
N ALA A 206 -8.37 9.61 -1.46
CA ALA A 206 -8.92 8.58 -0.59
C ALA A 206 -8.49 8.70 0.86
N LEU A 207 -9.47 8.53 1.74
CA LEU A 207 -9.24 8.38 3.15
C LEU A 207 -8.79 6.95 3.46
N THR A 208 -7.77 6.82 4.30
CA THR A 208 -7.16 5.53 4.64
C THR A 208 -7.50 5.10 6.07
N SER A 209 -7.54 6.04 7.02
CA SER A 209 -7.84 5.74 8.43
C SER A 209 -8.59 6.89 9.09
N LEU A 210 -9.48 6.53 10.02
CA LEU A 210 -10.25 7.44 10.88
C LEU A 210 -10.15 6.95 12.33
N LYS A 211 -9.79 7.85 13.24
CA LYS A 211 -9.72 7.56 14.67
C LYS A 211 -10.31 8.70 15.49
N TYR A 212 -11.13 8.35 16.46
CA TYR A 212 -11.53 9.29 17.50
C TYR A 212 -10.42 9.46 18.52
N PHE A 213 -10.45 10.59 19.21
CA PHE A 213 -9.61 10.83 20.37
C PHE A 213 -9.87 9.74 21.44
N PRO A 214 -8.81 9.16 22.02
CA PRO A 214 -8.95 8.16 23.08
C PRO A 214 -9.70 8.74 24.28
N ASN A 215 -10.39 7.90 25.03
CA ASN A 215 -11.21 8.27 26.20
C ASN A 215 -12.46 9.10 25.87
N SER A 216 -12.35 10.30 25.32
CA SER A 216 -13.46 11.27 25.24
C SER A 216 -14.12 11.40 23.86
N GLY A 217 -13.41 11.13 22.77
CA GLY A 217 -13.97 11.22 21.40
C GLY A 217 -14.28 12.63 20.88
N HIS A 218 -13.90 13.69 21.61
CA HIS A 218 -14.15 15.08 21.20
C HIS A 218 -13.41 15.51 19.94
N LEU A 219 -12.26 14.91 19.64
CA LEU A 219 -11.51 15.13 18.41
C LEU A 219 -11.60 13.93 17.47
N LEU A 220 -11.55 14.21 16.18
CA LEU A 220 -11.50 13.23 15.12
C LEU A 220 -10.22 13.43 14.31
N LEU A 221 -9.46 12.37 14.13
CA LEU A 221 -8.29 12.33 13.26
C LEU A 221 -8.63 11.60 11.98
N SER A 222 -8.28 12.22 10.85
CA SER A 222 -8.47 11.63 9.53
C SER A 222 -7.15 11.63 8.75
N ALA A 223 -6.80 10.47 8.22
CA ALA A 223 -5.59 10.23 7.45
C ALA A 223 -5.93 9.90 6.00
N ALA A 224 -5.19 10.46 5.05
CA ALA A 224 -5.47 10.31 3.64
C ALA A 224 -4.26 9.92 2.80
N ALA A 225 -4.56 9.44 1.60
CA ALA A 225 -3.60 9.15 0.55
C ALA A 225 -2.92 10.41 -0.03
N ASP A 226 -3.31 11.60 0.41
CA ASP A 226 -2.64 12.86 0.07
C ASP A 226 -1.31 13.08 0.81
N GLY A 227 -0.96 12.21 1.76
CA GLY A 227 0.20 12.41 2.64
C GLY A 227 -0.10 13.38 3.81
N LYS A 228 -1.36 13.79 3.95
CA LYS A 228 -1.82 14.73 4.98
C LYS A 228 -2.64 14.00 6.04
N VAL A 229 -2.44 14.40 7.29
CA VAL A 229 -3.31 14.04 8.41
C VAL A 229 -4.03 15.30 8.86
N ARG A 230 -5.32 15.20 9.16
CA ARG A 230 -6.15 16.32 9.58
C ARG A 230 -6.85 16.01 10.90
N LEU A 231 -6.88 16.99 11.79
CA LEU A 231 -7.55 16.93 13.07
C LEU A 231 -8.78 17.83 13.03
N TRP A 232 -9.92 17.28 13.42
CA TRP A 232 -11.23 17.91 13.38
C TRP A 232 -11.83 17.94 14.77
N ASP A 233 -12.61 18.97 15.04
CA ASP A 233 -13.54 18.96 16.16
C ASP A 233 -14.79 18.13 15.79
N ALA A 234 -15.33 17.34 16.72
CA ALA A 234 -16.54 16.55 16.50
C ALA A 234 -17.84 17.29 16.86
N TYR A 235 -17.78 18.34 17.70
CA TYR A 235 -18.96 18.85 18.40
C TYR A 235 -19.39 20.27 18.04
N HIS A 236 -18.52 21.26 18.27
CA HIS A 236 -18.88 22.68 18.22
C HIS A 236 -19.09 23.10 16.76
N ASP A 237 -18.06 23.68 16.15
CA ASP A 237 -18.09 24.15 14.77
C ASP A 237 -17.74 23.05 13.77
N ARG A 238 -17.32 21.87 14.27
CA ARG A 238 -16.87 20.73 13.45
C ARG A 238 -15.83 21.16 12.42
N GLU A 239 -15.01 22.12 12.83
CA GLU A 239 -14.03 22.76 11.97
C GLU A 239 -12.74 21.94 11.88
N LEU A 240 -11.94 22.28 10.88
CA LEU A 240 -10.59 21.75 10.72
C LEU A 240 -9.67 22.48 11.69
N LEU A 241 -9.24 21.80 12.74
CA LEU A 241 -8.38 22.40 13.76
C LEU A 241 -6.95 22.51 13.24
N ARG A 242 -6.38 21.40 12.76
CA ARG A 242 -4.98 21.34 12.33
C ARG A 242 -4.76 20.37 11.19
N SER A 243 -3.95 20.79 10.21
CA SER A 243 -3.43 19.93 9.15
C SER A 243 -1.95 19.63 9.40
N TYR A 244 -1.56 18.36 9.30
CA TYR A 244 -0.18 17.88 9.43
C TYR A 244 0.35 17.49 8.07
N ASN A 245 1.40 18.18 7.62
CA ASN A 245 2.08 17.95 6.36
C ASN A 245 3.52 17.51 6.67
N GLY A 246 3.90 16.36 6.14
CA GLY A 246 5.27 15.86 6.34
C GLY A 246 5.55 14.53 5.67
N HIS A 247 4.53 13.75 5.31
CA HIS A 247 4.74 12.54 4.53
C HIS A 247 4.84 12.86 3.04
N THR A 248 5.79 12.21 2.37
CA THR A 248 5.99 12.39 0.92
C THR A 248 5.05 11.50 0.09
N LYS A 249 4.53 10.43 0.71
CA LYS A 249 3.58 9.49 0.10
C LYS A 249 2.34 9.33 0.98
N SER A 250 1.36 8.61 0.44
CA SER A 250 0.09 8.28 1.09
C SER A 250 0.27 7.71 2.50
N VAL A 251 -0.44 8.27 3.46
CA VAL A 251 -0.50 7.76 4.84
C VAL A 251 -1.39 6.51 4.84
N VAL A 252 -0.90 5.42 5.41
CA VAL A 252 -1.59 4.12 5.42
C VAL A 252 -2.47 3.97 6.65
N ASP A 253 -1.93 4.30 7.82
CA ASP A 253 -2.64 4.17 9.09
C ASP A 253 -2.18 5.23 10.10
N VAL A 254 -3.05 5.50 11.06
CA VAL A 254 -2.77 6.40 12.19
C VAL A 254 -3.33 5.80 13.47
N ASP A 255 -2.62 6.02 14.58
CA ASP A 255 -3.09 5.65 15.91
C ASP A 255 -2.71 6.70 16.96
N PHE A 256 -3.56 6.85 17.98
CA PHE A 256 -3.32 7.76 19.11
C PHE A 256 -2.59 7.04 20.24
N THR A 257 -1.78 7.78 20.99
CA THR A 257 -1.34 7.34 22.32
C THR A 257 -2.54 7.24 23.27
N PRO A 258 -2.49 6.41 24.33
CA PRO A 258 -3.60 6.29 25.29
C PRO A 258 -4.03 7.63 25.91
N ASP A 259 -3.05 8.52 26.15
CA ASP A 259 -3.29 9.86 26.69
C ASP A 259 -3.79 10.86 25.64
N GLY A 260 -3.63 10.54 24.35
CA GLY A 260 -4.00 11.40 23.23
C GLY A 260 -3.09 12.61 22.99
N THR A 261 -2.04 12.80 23.78
CA THR A 261 -1.05 13.90 23.60
C THR A 261 -0.19 13.72 22.34
N ARG A 262 0.00 12.48 21.92
CA ARG A 262 0.78 12.13 20.73
C ARG A 262 -0.03 11.23 19.82
N PHE A 263 0.25 11.31 18.53
CA PHE A 263 -0.25 10.35 17.54
C PHE A 263 0.88 9.89 16.64
N LEU A 264 0.66 8.73 16.01
CA LEU A 264 1.63 8.07 15.17
C LEU A 264 1.04 7.85 13.79
N SER A 265 1.73 8.34 12.77
CA SER A 265 1.36 8.13 11.37
C SER A 265 2.37 7.24 10.66
N ALA A 266 1.87 6.27 9.90
CA ALA A 266 2.66 5.43 9.00
C ALA A 266 2.34 5.77 7.55
N SER A 267 3.36 5.81 6.70
CA SER A 267 3.21 6.09 5.27
C SER A 267 3.99 5.11 4.41
N TYR A 268 3.57 5.00 3.14
CA TYR A 268 4.32 4.28 2.10
C TYR A 268 5.67 4.91 1.76
N ASP A 269 6.01 6.07 2.34
CA ASP A 269 7.35 6.66 2.29
C ASP A 269 8.39 5.89 3.14
N ARG A 270 7.97 4.80 3.80
CA ARG A 270 8.78 3.95 4.70
C ARG A 270 9.14 4.64 6.01
N GLN A 271 8.51 5.78 6.30
CA GLN A 271 8.69 6.53 7.52
C GLN A 271 7.46 6.35 8.42
N MET A 272 7.72 6.23 9.70
CA MET A 272 6.72 6.38 10.75
C MET A 272 7.06 7.65 11.51
N LYS A 273 6.07 8.50 11.74
CA LYS A 273 6.26 9.80 12.39
C LYS A 273 5.39 9.88 13.62
N VAL A 274 6.01 10.20 14.74
CA VAL A 274 5.30 10.56 15.97
C VAL A 274 5.16 12.07 15.99
N TRP A 275 3.93 12.50 16.16
CA TRP A 275 3.54 13.90 16.17
C TRP A 275 2.96 14.24 17.53
N ASP A 276 3.23 15.46 17.96
CA ASP A 276 2.51 16.10 19.05
C ASP A 276 1.15 16.59 18.54
N THR A 277 0.08 16.23 19.23
CA THR A 277 -1.27 16.64 18.84
C THR A 277 -1.55 18.11 19.13
N GLU A 278 -0.91 18.71 20.15
CA GLU A 278 -1.13 20.10 20.56
C GLU A 278 -0.32 21.09 19.72
N THR A 279 1.00 20.89 19.69
CA THR A 279 1.92 21.81 19.01
C THR A 279 1.98 21.54 17.52
N GLY A 280 1.64 20.32 17.11
CA GLY A 280 1.76 19.87 15.73
C GLY A 280 3.19 19.62 15.27
N GLN A 281 4.15 19.51 16.20
CA GLN A 281 5.54 19.22 15.88
C GLN A 281 5.74 17.73 15.67
N CYS A 282 6.63 17.35 14.76
CA CYS A 282 7.09 15.98 14.67
C CYS A 282 8.16 15.75 15.73
N ILE A 283 7.85 14.89 16.71
CA ILE A 283 8.73 14.56 17.83
C ILE A 283 9.84 13.63 17.37
N SER A 284 9.48 12.62 16.58
CA SER A 284 10.44 11.60 16.16
C SER A 284 10.03 10.93 14.86
N ARG A 285 11.03 10.56 14.07
CA ARG A 285 10.91 9.82 12.81
C ARG A 285 11.56 8.45 13.00
N PHE A 286 10.92 7.43 12.45
CA PHE A 286 11.39 6.05 12.48
C PHE A 286 11.42 5.51 11.05
N SER A 287 12.58 5.00 10.64
CA SER A 287 12.76 4.33 9.36
C SER A 287 13.35 2.94 9.59
N THR A 288 12.62 1.92 9.15
CA THR A 288 13.06 0.52 9.23
C THR A 288 13.51 -0.01 7.86
N GLY A 289 13.53 0.84 6.83
CA GLY A 289 13.90 0.49 5.45
C GLY A 289 12.78 -0.11 4.60
N SER A 290 11.69 -0.56 5.23
CA SER A 290 10.53 -1.18 4.58
C SER A 290 9.24 -0.43 4.89
N THR A 291 8.19 -0.63 4.08
CA THR A 291 6.94 0.13 4.25
C THR A 291 6.10 -0.43 5.39
N PRO A 292 5.68 0.38 6.38
CA PRO A 292 4.70 -0.02 7.38
C PRO A 292 3.28 -0.06 6.77
N HIS A 293 2.50 -1.09 7.10
CA HIS A 293 1.09 -1.22 6.70
C HIS A 293 0.12 -0.88 7.83
N VAL A 294 0.46 -1.25 9.06
CA VAL A 294 -0.38 -1.04 10.25
C VAL A 294 0.47 -0.62 11.42
N VAL A 295 -0.09 0.23 12.28
CA VAL A 295 0.59 0.68 13.49
C VAL A 295 -0.39 0.74 14.64
N ARG A 296 0.05 0.27 15.81
CA ARG A 296 -0.74 0.37 17.03
C ARG A 296 0.13 0.77 18.22
N TRP A 297 -0.31 1.76 18.97
CA TRP A 297 0.22 2.06 20.29
C TRP A 297 -0.18 0.98 21.27
N GLN A 298 0.66 0.73 22.26
CA GLN A 298 0.25 -0.09 23.40
C GLN A 298 -0.81 0.66 24.21
N PRO A 299 -2.04 0.12 24.38
CA PRO A 299 -3.13 0.88 25.00
C PRO A 299 -3.01 1.08 26.51
N GLU A 300 -2.22 0.25 27.20
CA GLU A 300 -2.16 0.22 28.67
C GLU A 300 -0.88 0.80 29.25
N ASP A 301 0.19 0.95 28.45
CA ASP A 301 1.40 1.59 28.95
C ASP A 301 1.11 3.08 29.18
N PRO A 302 1.04 3.56 30.46
CA PRO A 302 0.76 4.97 30.75
C PRO A 302 1.88 5.88 30.29
N SER A 303 3.05 5.30 29.99
CA SER A 303 4.18 6.05 29.47
C SER A 303 4.12 6.19 27.94
N GLY A 304 3.36 5.32 27.24
CA GLY A 304 3.05 5.47 25.82
C GLY A 304 4.29 5.63 24.97
N HIS A 305 5.34 4.87 25.28
CA HIS A 305 6.62 4.97 24.56
C HIS A 305 6.84 3.86 23.56
N GLU A 306 6.13 2.76 23.70
CA GLU A 306 6.26 1.61 22.82
C GLU A 306 5.07 1.47 21.88
N PHE A 307 5.35 1.13 20.63
CA PHE A 307 4.34 0.82 19.62
C PHE A 307 4.77 -0.37 18.76
N LEU A 308 3.78 -1.03 18.16
CA LEU A 308 3.97 -2.12 17.22
C LEU A 308 3.72 -1.62 15.80
N ALA A 309 4.64 -1.97 14.89
CA ALA A 309 4.55 -1.68 13.47
C ALA A 309 4.49 -3.00 12.68
N GLY A 310 3.41 -3.21 11.94
CA GLY A 310 3.30 -4.31 10.99
C GLY A 310 3.94 -3.90 9.67
N MET A 311 5.02 -4.56 9.29
CA MET A 311 5.79 -4.22 8.10
C MET A 311 5.35 -5.03 6.89
N HIS A 312 5.72 -4.54 5.71
CA HIS A 312 5.59 -5.30 4.47
C HIS A 312 6.52 -6.52 4.42
N ASP A 313 7.66 -6.47 5.11
CA ASP A 313 8.67 -7.54 5.12
C ASP A 313 8.31 -8.71 6.03
N ASN A 314 7.01 -8.97 6.20
CA ASN A 314 6.42 -9.95 7.11
C ASN A 314 6.71 -9.74 8.60
N LYS A 315 7.73 -8.96 8.93
CA LYS A 315 8.12 -8.67 10.30
C LYS A 315 7.12 -7.75 10.97
N ILE A 316 6.88 -8.00 12.24
CA ILE A 316 6.31 -7.02 13.16
C ILE A 316 7.47 -6.47 13.96
N VAL A 317 7.50 -5.17 14.13
CA VAL A 317 8.61 -4.47 14.75
C VAL A 317 8.08 -3.70 15.95
N GLN A 318 8.66 -3.93 17.11
CA GLN A 318 8.38 -3.19 18.33
C GLN A 318 9.42 -2.10 18.49
N ILE A 319 8.94 -0.88 18.66
CA ILE A 319 9.79 0.32 18.68
C ILE A 319 9.48 1.10 19.95
N ASP A 320 10.53 1.41 20.70
CA ASP A 320 10.50 2.40 21.76
C ASP A 320 10.90 3.78 21.21
N THR A 321 10.08 4.78 21.50
CA THR A 321 10.33 6.18 21.15
C THR A 321 11.54 6.79 21.84
N ARG A 322 11.92 6.32 23.04
CA ARG A 322 13.01 6.89 23.84
C ARG A 322 14.39 6.43 23.39
N LEU A 323 14.48 5.24 22.78
CA LEU A 323 15.76 4.72 22.36
C LEU A 323 16.40 5.65 21.32
N PRO A 324 17.70 5.97 21.50
CA PRO A 324 18.42 6.82 20.56
C PRO A 324 18.46 6.14 19.19
N ALA A 325 18.28 6.94 18.15
CA ALA A 325 18.52 6.48 16.79
C ALA A 325 20.04 6.40 16.58
N ASP A 326 20.56 5.20 16.32
CA ASP A 326 21.91 5.05 15.79
C ASP A 326 21.89 5.52 14.32
N GLY A 327 21.94 6.85 14.11
CA GLY A 327 21.75 7.48 12.81
C GLY A 327 20.28 7.63 12.42
N GLU A 328 19.90 7.22 11.20
CA GLU A 328 18.51 7.30 10.69
C GLU A 328 17.64 6.08 11.04
N LYS A 329 18.25 4.99 11.53
CA LYS A 329 17.56 3.75 11.88
C LYS A 329 17.57 3.58 13.38
N LYS A 330 16.38 3.54 13.98
CA LYS A 330 16.24 3.10 15.37
C LYS A 330 16.26 1.59 15.39
N ASN A 331 17.13 1.02 16.23
CA ASN A 331 17.14 -0.41 16.46
C ASN A 331 15.80 -0.80 17.09
N PRO A 332 15.10 -1.78 16.52
CA PRO A 332 13.87 -2.25 17.11
C PRO A 332 14.16 -2.94 18.44
N VAL A 333 13.27 -2.76 19.41
CA VAL A 333 13.35 -3.46 20.71
C VAL A 333 13.19 -4.96 20.48
N GLN A 334 12.19 -5.32 19.67
CA GLN A 334 11.86 -6.68 19.36
C GLN A 334 11.39 -6.80 17.90
N GLU A 335 11.81 -7.87 17.24
CA GLU A 335 11.28 -8.29 15.95
C GLU A 335 10.48 -9.59 16.12
N TYR A 336 9.33 -9.68 15.44
CA TYR A 336 8.53 -10.90 15.31
C TYR A 336 8.50 -11.30 13.84
N ASP A 337 9.13 -12.41 13.48
CA ASP A 337 9.45 -12.77 12.09
C ASP A 337 8.73 -14.04 11.60
N HIS A 338 7.80 -14.59 12.37
CA HIS A 338 7.14 -15.84 11.98
C HIS A 338 6.10 -15.72 10.85
N HIS A 339 5.73 -14.50 10.42
CA HIS A 339 4.83 -14.36 9.26
C HIS A 339 5.55 -14.63 7.95
N LEU A 340 4.81 -15.17 6.98
CA LEU A 340 5.34 -15.46 5.64
C LEU A 340 4.94 -14.41 4.59
N GLY A 341 3.93 -13.60 4.91
CA GLY A 341 3.46 -12.50 4.07
C GLY A 341 3.34 -11.19 4.85
N PRO A 342 3.09 -10.07 4.15
CA PRO A 342 2.98 -8.75 4.75
C PRO A 342 1.88 -8.74 5.82
N VAL A 343 2.14 -8.00 6.89
CA VAL A 343 1.21 -7.89 8.03
C VAL A 343 0.13 -6.89 7.67
N ASN A 344 -1.12 -7.34 7.62
CA ASN A 344 -2.27 -6.50 7.30
C ASN A 344 -2.77 -5.74 8.53
N THR A 345 -2.85 -6.42 9.68
CA THR A 345 -3.41 -5.82 10.88
C THR A 345 -2.77 -6.31 12.18
N ILE A 346 -2.83 -5.45 13.19
CA ILE A 346 -2.47 -5.74 14.58
C ILE A 346 -3.64 -5.28 15.45
N THR A 347 -4.11 -6.14 16.35
CA THR A 347 -5.14 -5.83 17.35
C THR A 347 -4.73 -6.36 18.70
N PHE A 348 -4.68 -5.49 19.70
CA PHE A 348 -4.47 -5.88 21.09
C PHE A 348 -5.71 -6.59 21.66
N CYS A 349 -5.46 -7.56 22.52
CA CYS A 349 -6.41 -8.57 22.97
C CYS A 349 -6.04 -8.97 24.41
N ASP A 350 -7.02 -9.41 25.21
CA ASP A 350 -6.77 -9.99 26.53
C ASP A 350 -5.99 -9.03 27.44
N GLU A 351 -6.61 -7.88 27.74
CA GLU A 351 -6.00 -6.81 28.57
C GLU A 351 -4.61 -6.39 28.06
N ASN A 352 -4.46 -6.28 26.73
CA ASN A 352 -3.25 -5.83 26.04
C ASN A 352 -1.99 -6.67 26.29
N ARG A 353 -2.08 -7.74 27.08
CA ARG A 353 -1.01 -8.73 27.26
C ARG A 353 -0.74 -9.49 25.98
N ARG A 354 -1.78 -9.71 25.17
CA ARG A 354 -1.68 -10.44 23.91
C ARG A 354 -2.05 -9.52 22.77
N PHE A 355 -1.55 -9.86 21.59
CA PHE A 355 -2.02 -9.22 20.37
C PHE A 355 -2.19 -10.27 19.29
N ILE A 356 -3.20 -10.04 18.45
CA ILE A 356 -3.49 -10.84 17.28
C ILE A 356 -3.02 -10.07 16.07
N THR A 357 -2.35 -10.77 15.18
CA THR A 357 -1.93 -10.23 13.89
C THR A 357 -2.46 -11.07 12.77
N THR A 358 -2.77 -10.39 11.67
CA THR A 358 -3.18 -11.01 10.42
C THR A 358 -2.21 -10.62 9.34
N SER A 359 -1.97 -11.53 8.41
CA SER A 359 -1.09 -11.30 7.28
C SER A 359 -1.72 -11.84 5.99
N ASP A 360 -1.10 -11.48 4.88
CA ASP A 360 -1.57 -11.86 3.54
C ASP A 360 -1.37 -13.35 3.24
N ASP A 361 -0.58 -14.06 4.07
CA ASP A 361 -0.41 -15.52 4.00
C ASP A 361 -1.67 -16.30 4.46
N LYS A 362 -2.80 -15.61 4.67
CA LYS A 362 -4.09 -16.14 5.14
C LYS A 362 -3.98 -16.79 6.51
N SER A 363 -3.04 -16.35 7.35
CA SER A 363 -2.93 -16.86 8.71
C SER A 363 -3.26 -15.79 9.75
N LEU A 364 -3.63 -16.29 10.91
CA LEU A 364 -3.78 -15.51 12.13
C LEU A 364 -2.76 -16.06 13.13
N ARG A 365 -1.91 -15.16 13.63
CA ARG A 365 -0.95 -15.45 14.69
C ARG A 365 -1.30 -14.63 15.93
N ALA A 366 -1.32 -15.30 17.07
CA ALA A 366 -1.48 -14.65 18.36
C ALA A 366 -0.16 -14.70 19.13
N TRP A 367 0.17 -13.58 19.74
CA TRP A 367 1.46 -13.33 20.36
C TRP A 367 1.25 -12.89 21.80
N GLU A 368 2.24 -13.15 22.63
CA GLU A 368 2.39 -12.45 23.89
C GLU A 368 3.24 -11.21 23.65
N TYR A 369 2.89 -10.11 24.30
CA TYR A 369 3.69 -8.90 24.22
C TYR A 369 5.12 -9.16 24.72
N ASN A 370 6.11 -8.59 24.04
CA ASN A 370 7.56 -8.78 24.28
C ASN A 370 8.14 -10.16 23.95
N ILE A 371 7.33 -11.15 23.54
CA ILE A 371 7.82 -12.50 23.26
C ILE A 371 7.70 -12.80 21.76
N PRO A 372 8.81 -13.01 21.04
CA PRO A 372 8.79 -13.16 19.58
C PRO A 372 8.22 -14.49 19.08
N VAL A 373 7.79 -15.40 19.97
CA VAL A 373 7.23 -16.71 19.58
C VAL A 373 5.71 -16.66 19.63
N PRO A 374 5.00 -17.04 18.55
CA PRO A 374 3.55 -17.02 18.55
C PRO A 374 2.99 -18.14 19.44
N ILE A 375 2.03 -17.81 20.30
CA ILE A 375 1.30 -18.77 21.14
C ILE A 375 0.42 -19.67 20.26
N LYS A 376 -0.24 -19.05 19.28
CA LYS A 376 -1.23 -19.72 18.45
C LYS A 376 -1.07 -19.34 17.00
N PHE A 377 -1.06 -20.36 16.17
CA PHE A 377 -1.14 -20.26 14.72
C PHE A 377 -2.48 -20.85 14.26
N ILE A 378 -3.21 -20.10 13.44
CA ILE A 378 -4.46 -20.53 12.82
C ILE A 378 -4.34 -20.24 11.32
N ALA A 379 -4.33 -21.30 10.52
CA ALA A 379 -4.42 -21.22 9.07
C ALA A 379 -5.24 -22.41 8.58
N GLU A 380 -6.35 -22.15 7.91
CA GLU A 380 -7.20 -23.17 7.32
C GLU A 380 -7.24 -22.95 5.79
N PRO A 381 -7.28 -24.00 4.95
CA PRO A 381 -7.20 -23.84 3.49
C PRO A 381 -8.31 -22.99 2.88
N TYR A 382 -9.48 -22.94 3.53
CA TYR A 382 -10.63 -22.14 3.11
C TYR A 382 -10.61 -20.71 3.65
N MET A 383 -9.64 -20.37 4.50
CA MET A 383 -9.51 -19.03 5.06
C MET A 383 -8.99 -18.07 3.99
N PHE A 384 -9.61 -16.90 3.91
CA PHE A 384 -9.13 -15.79 3.09
C PHE A 384 -8.32 -14.82 3.95
N PRO A 385 -7.50 -13.94 3.34
CA PRO A 385 -6.77 -12.93 4.09
C PRO A 385 -7.74 -12.06 4.90
N MET A 386 -7.35 -11.78 6.14
CA MET A 386 -8.07 -10.85 7.03
C MET A 386 -7.44 -9.47 6.86
N VAL A 387 -8.21 -8.53 6.36
CA VAL A 387 -7.71 -7.24 5.85
C VAL A 387 -7.76 -6.14 6.92
N LYS A 388 -8.81 -6.12 7.74
CA LYS A 388 -8.99 -5.17 8.84
C LYS A 388 -9.50 -5.88 10.08
N SER A 389 -9.23 -5.27 11.23
CA SER A 389 -9.51 -5.85 12.54
C SER A 389 -9.99 -4.80 13.52
N ALA A 390 -10.91 -5.20 14.39
CA ALA A 390 -11.46 -4.38 15.45
C ALA A 390 -11.60 -5.22 16.73
N SER A 391 -11.20 -4.65 17.86
CA SER A 391 -11.46 -5.23 19.17
C SER A 391 -12.90 -4.99 19.59
N HIS A 392 -13.49 -5.96 20.28
CA HIS A 392 -14.77 -5.75 20.95
C HIS A 392 -14.55 -5.00 22.27
N PRO A 393 -15.38 -4.00 22.63
CA PRO A 393 -15.20 -3.21 23.87
C PRO A 393 -15.15 -4.05 25.14
N ALA A 394 -15.98 -5.09 25.23
CA ALA A 394 -15.94 -6.06 26.35
C ALA A 394 -14.70 -7.01 26.36
N LYS A 395 -13.63 -6.71 25.60
CA LYS A 395 -12.32 -7.40 25.50
C LYS A 395 -12.31 -8.92 25.24
N GLY A 396 -13.46 -9.58 25.16
CA GLY A 396 -13.61 -11.04 25.01
C GLY A 396 -13.71 -11.56 23.56
N ALA A 397 -13.71 -10.68 22.56
CA ALA A 397 -13.70 -11.06 21.15
C ALA A 397 -12.99 -10.02 20.26
N VAL A 398 -12.49 -10.48 19.12
CA VAL A 398 -11.94 -9.65 18.04
C VAL A 398 -12.70 -9.97 16.75
N LEU A 399 -13.08 -8.93 16.03
CA LEU A 399 -13.71 -9.03 14.72
C LEU A 399 -12.65 -8.81 13.64
N LEU A 400 -12.66 -9.68 12.65
CA LEU A 400 -11.76 -9.61 11.51
C LEU A 400 -12.57 -9.59 10.24
N GLN A 401 -12.30 -8.62 9.38
CA GLN A 401 -12.91 -8.57 8.07
C GLN A 401 -12.14 -9.48 7.12
N SER A 402 -12.83 -10.48 6.62
CA SER A 402 -12.28 -11.36 5.61
C SER A 402 -12.48 -10.78 4.21
N SER A 403 -11.56 -11.09 3.30
CA SER A 403 -11.75 -10.80 1.88
C SER A 403 -12.90 -11.59 1.24
N ASP A 404 -13.51 -12.56 1.92
CA ASP A 404 -14.66 -13.35 1.44
C ASP A 404 -16.03 -12.66 1.65
N ASN A 405 -16.04 -11.34 1.86
CA ASN A 405 -17.23 -10.53 2.16
C ASN A 405 -17.94 -10.92 3.46
N THR A 406 -17.22 -11.55 4.40
CA THR A 406 -17.74 -11.87 5.73
C THR A 406 -16.87 -11.29 6.83
N ILE A 407 -17.50 -10.99 7.97
CA ILE A 407 -16.78 -10.62 9.19
C ILE A 407 -16.76 -11.84 10.09
N LYS A 408 -15.55 -12.33 10.40
CA LYS A 408 -15.33 -13.47 11.29
C LYS A 408 -15.00 -12.98 12.68
N VAL A 409 -15.58 -13.62 13.68
CA VAL A 409 -15.30 -13.34 15.10
C VAL A 409 -14.37 -14.40 15.67
N TYR A 410 -13.32 -13.96 16.35
CA TYR A 410 -12.44 -14.79 17.15
C TYR A 410 -12.61 -14.44 18.62
N ASN A 411 -12.84 -15.45 19.46
CA ASN A 411 -12.90 -15.24 20.90
C ASN A 411 -11.47 -15.15 21.45
N THR A 412 -11.24 -14.23 22.37
CA THR A 412 -9.91 -13.86 22.89
C THR A 412 -9.61 -14.40 24.29
N GLY A 413 -10.49 -15.23 24.86
CA GLY A 413 -10.21 -15.88 26.14
C GLY A 413 -9.01 -16.83 26.07
N GLU A 414 -8.86 -17.72 27.06
CA GLU A 414 -7.68 -18.61 27.19
C GLU A 414 -7.25 -19.31 25.89
N LYS A 415 -8.22 -19.73 25.08
CA LYS A 415 -8.00 -20.34 23.77
C LYS A 415 -8.59 -19.48 22.67
N ILE A 416 -7.70 -18.88 21.88
CA ILE A 416 -8.08 -18.14 20.68
C ILE A 416 -8.64 -19.12 19.66
N ARG A 417 -9.94 -18.99 19.38
CA ARG A 417 -10.68 -19.82 18.43
C ARG A 417 -11.76 -19.02 17.73
N GLN A 418 -12.03 -19.38 16.49
CA GLN A 418 -13.12 -18.80 15.72
C GLN A 418 -14.48 -19.14 16.35
N ASN A 419 -15.34 -18.14 16.49
CA ASN A 419 -16.71 -18.32 16.92
C ASN A 419 -17.60 -18.56 15.71
N ARG A 420 -17.84 -19.84 15.37
CA ARG A 420 -18.65 -20.23 14.21
C ARG A 420 -20.13 -19.81 14.29
N LYS A 421 -20.62 -19.43 15.47
CA LYS A 421 -21.99 -18.91 15.65
C LYS A 421 -22.13 -17.45 15.22
N LYS A 422 -21.02 -16.71 15.19
CA LYS A 422 -21.00 -15.28 14.83
C LYS A 422 -20.32 -15.12 13.49
N ASP A 423 -21.13 -14.92 12.46
CA ASP A 423 -20.70 -14.69 11.09
C ASP A 423 -21.58 -13.59 10.49
N PHE A 424 -20.99 -12.46 10.13
CA PHE A 424 -21.75 -11.33 9.58
C PHE A 424 -21.56 -11.28 8.06
N ARG A 425 -22.68 -11.28 7.34
CA ARG A 425 -22.72 -11.27 5.87
C ARG A 425 -23.64 -10.16 5.36
N GLY A 426 -23.48 -9.81 4.09
CA GLY A 426 -24.37 -8.89 3.36
C GLY A 426 -23.74 -7.53 2.98
N HIS A 427 -22.49 -7.28 3.37
CA HIS A 427 -21.66 -6.22 2.81
C HIS A 427 -20.81 -6.79 1.68
N ASN A 428 -20.31 -5.93 0.79
CA ASN A 428 -19.34 -6.30 -0.23
C ASN A 428 -17.99 -5.64 0.09
N ASN A 429 -16.94 -6.44 0.13
CA ASN A 429 -15.57 -6.02 0.45
C ASN A 429 -14.61 -6.28 -0.73
N ALA A 430 -15.12 -6.65 -1.90
CA ALA A 430 -14.31 -7.13 -3.01
C ALA A 430 -13.12 -6.19 -3.34
N GLY A 431 -11.91 -6.61 -2.93
CA GLY A 431 -10.65 -5.93 -3.21
C GLY A 431 -10.30 -4.70 -2.36
N TYR A 432 -11.10 -4.36 -1.33
CA TYR A 432 -10.86 -3.20 -0.48
C TYR A 432 -10.48 -3.57 0.96
N ALA A 433 -9.77 -2.68 1.62
CA ALA A 433 -9.48 -2.74 3.05
C ALA A 433 -10.48 -1.88 3.81
N ILE A 434 -11.70 -2.39 3.96
CA ILE A 434 -12.76 -1.70 4.68
C ILE A 434 -12.55 -1.85 6.18
N ASP A 435 -12.75 -0.77 6.94
CA ASP A 435 -12.61 -0.78 8.39
C ASP A 435 -13.87 -1.30 9.09
N LEU A 436 -13.67 -1.80 10.31
CA LEU A 436 -14.71 -2.32 11.18
C LEU A 436 -14.80 -1.49 12.45
N ALA A 437 -16.00 -1.17 12.89
CA ALA A 437 -16.24 -0.55 14.18
C ALA A 437 -17.30 -1.33 14.97
N VAL A 438 -17.16 -1.34 16.28
CA VAL A 438 -18.15 -1.91 17.20
C VAL A 438 -18.68 -0.75 18.04
N SER A 439 -19.98 -0.76 18.33
CA SER A 439 -20.58 0.21 19.23
C SER A 439 -19.98 0.09 20.63
N PRO A 440 -19.93 1.17 21.43
CA PRO A 440 -19.37 1.14 22.79
C PRO A 440 -19.96 0.06 23.71
N ASP A 441 -21.25 -0.25 23.56
CA ASP A 441 -21.94 -1.30 24.31
C ASP A 441 -21.66 -2.73 23.80
N GLY A 442 -20.99 -2.88 22.66
CA GLY A 442 -20.79 -4.16 21.99
C GLY A 442 -22.04 -4.74 21.34
N GLY A 443 -23.14 -3.98 21.26
CA GLY A 443 -24.43 -4.43 20.73
C GLY A 443 -24.50 -4.43 19.21
N ILE A 444 -23.79 -3.53 18.53
CA ILE A 444 -23.90 -3.31 17.09
C ILE A 444 -22.51 -3.32 16.47
N VAL A 445 -22.40 -3.97 15.32
CA VAL A 445 -21.20 -3.96 14.47
C VAL A 445 -21.51 -3.12 13.24
N ALA A 446 -20.59 -2.22 12.89
CA ALA A 446 -20.65 -1.41 11.70
C ALA A 446 -19.47 -1.73 10.77
N SER A 447 -19.74 -1.79 9.46
CA SER A 447 -18.70 -1.82 8.44
C SER A 447 -19.08 -0.94 7.27
N GLY A 448 -18.07 -0.51 6.52
CA GLY A 448 -18.27 0.01 5.18
C GLY A 448 -18.63 -1.09 4.17
N ASP A 449 -18.89 -0.65 2.95
CA ASP A 449 -19.18 -1.48 1.78
C ASP A 449 -18.49 -0.82 0.58
N SER A 450 -18.00 -1.62 -0.37
CA SER A 450 -17.41 -1.14 -1.62
C SER A 450 -18.42 -0.40 -2.50
N GLY A 451 -19.71 -0.70 -2.33
CA GLY A 451 -20.82 0.00 -2.99
C GLY A 451 -21.21 1.36 -2.36
N GLY A 452 -20.45 1.85 -1.37
CA GLY A 452 -20.73 3.13 -0.70
C GLY A 452 -21.81 3.08 0.36
N PHE A 453 -22.11 1.87 0.84
CA PHE A 453 -23.03 1.65 1.93
C PHE A 453 -22.30 1.48 3.26
N VAL A 454 -23.00 1.78 4.35
CA VAL A 454 -22.60 1.40 5.70
C VAL A 454 -23.61 0.39 6.20
N CYS A 455 -23.10 -0.77 6.57
CA CYS A 455 -23.90 -1.90 7.00
C CYS A 455 -23.81 -2.01 8.52
N PHE A 456 -24.96 -2.16 9.18
CA PHE A 456 -25.06 -2.36 10.61
C PHE A 456 -25.66 -3.74 10.91
N TRP A 457 -25.03 -4.48 11.82
CA TRP A 457 -25.49 -5.77 12.30
C TRP A 457 -25.66 -5.77 13.81
N ASP A 458 -26.64 -6.51 14.28
CA ASP A 458 -26.74 -6.81 15.71
C ASP A 458 -25.79 -7.93 16.11
N TRP A 459 -25.00 -7.68 17.15
CA TRP A 459 -24.00 -8.60 17.68
C TRP A 459 -24.60 -9.89 18.26
N LYS A 460 -25.85 -9.85 18.75
CA LYS A 460 -26.50 -11.02 19.36
C LYS A 460 -27.14 -11.91 18.29
N SER A 461 -27.93 -11.33 17.40
CA SER A 461 -28.62 -12.11 16.35
C SER A 461 -27.78 -12.35 15.09
N CYS A 462 -26.69 -11.62 14.91
CA CYS A 462 -25.86 -11.61 13.69
C CYS A 462 -26.63 -11.25 12.40
N LYS A 463 -27.85 -10.71 12.55
CA LYS A 463 -28.66 -10.24 11.41
C LYS A 463 -28.29 -8.81 11.09
N MET A 464 -28.29 -8.49 9.79
CA MET A 464 -28.19 -7.12 9.33
C MET A 464 -29.46 -6.37 9.73
N TRP A 465 -29.30 -5.27 10.45
CA TRP A 465 -30.39 -4.42 10.91
C TRP A 465 -30.71 -3.33 9.90
N HIS A 466 -29.69 -2.60 9.49
CA HIS A 466 -29.86 -1.42 8.65
C HIS A 466 -28.68 -1.29 7.68
N LYS A 467 -28.98 -0.75 6.50
CA LYS A 467 -27.99 -0.43 5.46
C LYS A 467 -28.24 1.00 5.00
N ILE A 468 -27.27 1.89 5.22
CA ILE A 468 -27.35 3.31 4.85
C ILE A 468 -26.49 3.55 3.63
N LYS A 469 -26.99 4.27 2.63
CA LYS A 469 -26.14 4.75 1.54
C LYS A 469 -25.39 6.00 2.03
N ALA A 470 -24.10 5.83 2.33
CA ALA A 470 -23.28 6.92 2.80
C ALA A 470 -22.74 7.76 1.65
N SER A 471 -22.31 7.11 0.56
CA SER A 471 -21.73 7.76 -0.60
C SER A 471 -21.90 6.91 -1.86
N ASP A 472 -21.49 7.46 -3.01
CA ASP A 472 -21.48 6.74 -4.28
C ASP A 472 -20.15 5.98 -4.52
N ALA A 473 -19.15 6.22 -3.67
CA ALA A 473 -17.83 5.58 -3.71
C ALA A 473 -17.67 4.62 -2.52
N ALA A 474 -16.67 3.73 -2.55
CA ALA A 474 -16.44 2.79 -1.44
C ALA A 474 -16.21 3.53 -0.11
N VAL A 475 -16.92 3.09 0.94
CA VAL A 475 -16.67 3.55 2.31
C VAL A 475 -15.54 2.71 2.87
N VAL A 476 -14.37 3.32 3.04
CA VAL A 476 -13.14 2.63 3.45
C VAL A 476 -13.02 2.58 4.96
N SER A 477 -13.43 3.63 5.67
CA SER A 477 -13.25 3.74 7.13
C SER A 477 -14.55 4.06 7.83
N VAL A 478 -14.74 3.44 9.00
CA VAL A 478 -15.91 3.63 9.85
C VAL A 478 -15.42 3.67 11.29
N ALA A 479 -15.82 4.69 12.04
CA ALA A 479 -15.48 4.85 13.44
C ALA A 479 -16.74 5.18 14.24
N TRP A 480 -16.98 4.43 15.31
CA TRP A 480 -18.06 4.72 16.26
C TRP A 480 -17.56 5.71 17.32
N HIS A 481 -18.41 6.65 17.74
CA HIS A 481 -18.07 7.49 18.88
C HIS A 481 -17.93 6.64 20.15
N PRO A 482 -16.83 6.78 20.93
CA PRO A 482 -16.55 5.89 22.06
C PRO A 482 -17.52 6.04 23.24
N ARG A 483 -18.21 7.18 23.35
CA ARG A 483 -19.11 7.48 24.49
C ARG A 483 -20.56 7.72 24.13
N GLU A 484 -20.87 7.82 22.85
CA GLU A 484 -22.23 8.16 22.43
C GLU A 484 -22.89 7.03 21.68
N SER A 485 -24.20 6.92 21.88
CA SER A 485 -24.97 5.76 21.47
C SER A 485 -25.19 5.65 19.97
N SER A 486 -25.33 6.77 19.25
CA SER A 486 -25.80 6.81 17.86
C SER A 486 -24.79 7.35 16.86
N LYS A 487 -23.76 8.06 17.33
CA LYS A 487 -22.84 8.79 16.46
C LYS A 487 -21.80 7.92 15.79
N VAL A 488 -21.74 8.00 14.46
CA VAL A 488 -20.80 7.26 13.62
C VAL A 488 -20.18 8.20 12.60
N VAL A 489 -18.88 8.07 12.38
CA VAL A 489 -18.15 8.75 11.30
C VAL A 489 -17.79 7.73 10.24
N THR A 490 -17.95 8.14 8.98
CA THR A 490 -17.63 7.31 7.83
C THR A 490 -16.72 8.08 6.88
N GLY A 491 -15.75 7.39 6.30
CA GLY A 491 -14.78 7.94 5.36
C GLY A 491 -14.83 7.24 4.01
N ASP A 492 -14.92 8.04 2.96
CA ASP A 492 -15.04 7.56 1.58
C ASP A 492 -13.69 7.54 0.84
N LEU A 493 -13.63 6.74 -0.23
CA LEU A 493 -12.51 6.73 -1.19
C LEU A 493 -12.32 8.07 -1.93
N ASN A 494 -13.30 8.96 -1.92
CA ASN A 494 -13.20 10.30 -2.51
C ASN A 494 -12.75 11.38 -1.50
N GLY A 495 -12.31 10.98 -0.31
CA GLY A 495 -11.84 11.91 0.72
C GLY A 495 -12.97 12.67 1.43
N MET A 496 -14.22 12.21 1.33
CA MET A 496 -15.33 12.76 2.11
C MET A 496 -15.37 12.08 3.47
N VAL A 497 -15.55 12.89 4.53
CA VAL A 497 -15.80 12.40 5.89
C VAL A 497 -17.19 12.87 6.29
N LYS A 498 -18.04 11.92 6.67
CA LYS A 498 -19.45 12.15 6.99
C LYS A 498 -19.73 11.73 8.42
N TYR A 499 -20.50 12.57 9.11
CA TYR A 499 -20.89 12.39 10.51
C TYR A 499 -22.39 12.09 10.57
N TRP A 500 -22.73 10.95 11.17
CA TRP A 500 -24.08 10.38 11.22
C TRP A 500 -24.58 10.31 12.66
N ASP A 501 -25.88 10.52 12.85
CA ASP A 501 -26.61 10.40 14.13
C ASP A 501 -28.03 9.84 13.94
#